data_AF-A0A4Q9LKA6-F1
#
_entry.id   AF-A0A4Q9LKA6-F1
#
_cell.length_a   1.000
_cell.length_b   1.000
_cell.length_c   1.000
_cell.angle_alpha   90.00
_cell.angle_beta   90.00
_cell.angle_gamma   90.00
#
_symmetry.space_group_name_H-M   'P 1'
#
loop_
_entity.id
_entity.type
_entity.pdbx_description
1 polymer ?
#
loop_
_entity_poly.entity_id
_entity_poly.type
_entity_poly.pdbx_seq_one_letter_code
_entity_poly.pdbx_strand_id
1 'polypeptide(L)'
;MANNSEDTNKVRNRNLKYIAAVLICLLLASTLLLIGVKLFKEKNKNENTKNTSQENILSDEKVCSKMQEDFVTYLQGQKKINILKFRFDTGLSYAGMGLGDEAVTHLAIVNAANPELLPGMGGLNKGITLWVREREGLSKNGSSEVWNNLTACAEGQTESTKKLGLAAYSRFNGGILLHVIGPQGSLVGNPQQCKNLSEVTELLTNAYKNCLRMANDYECSHIIFSVISGDLFCQSNSKVGFKKSEFLCAIQNAVKKFIEKTEFKNIKVYFNI
;
A
#
# COMPACT_ATOMS: atom_id res chain seq x y z
N MET A 1 -30.93 -93.33 6.63
CA MET A 1 -30.16 -92.68 5.54
C MET A 1 -30.51 -91.21 5.50
N ALA A 2 -29.85 -90.38 6.29
CA ALA A 2 -29.98 -88.92 6.28
C ALA A 2 -28.63 -88.37 6.77
N ASN A 3 -27.76 -87.94 5.85
CA ASN A 3 -26.54 -87.17 6.17
C ASN A 3 -25.83 -86.52 4.95
N ASN A 4 -26.27 -86.76 3.70
CA ASN A 4 -25.59 -86.20 2.51
C ASN A 4 -26.15 -84.86 2.00
N SER A 5 -27.29 -84.36 2.50
CA SER A 5 -27.87 -83.07 2.07
C SER A 5 -27.46 -81.86 2.91
N GLU A 6 -26.95 -82.09 4.13
CA GLU A 6 -26.49 -81.02 5.02
C GLU A 6 -25.12 -80.47 4.62
N ASP A 7 -24.19 -81.35 4.21
CA ASP A 7 -22.82 -80.95 3.83
C ASP A 7 -22.76 -80.17 2.51
N THR A 8 -23.60 -80.51 1.52
CA THR A 8 -23.64 -79.79 0.24
C THR A 8 -24.23 -78.38 0.37
N ASN A 9 -25.24 -78.19 1.23
CA ASN A 9 -25.76 -76.86 1.56
C ASN A 9 -24.76 -76.01 2.35
N LYS A 10 -23.97 -76.63 3.24
CA LYS A 10 -22.94 -75.95 4.05
C LYS A 10 -21.77 -75.45 3.19
N VAL A 11 -21.33 -76.24 2.20
CA VAL A 11 -20.28 -75.85 1.24
C VAL A 11 -20.77 -74.74 0.30
N ARG A 12 -21.99 -74.84 -0.24
CA ARG A 12 -22.58 -73.80 -1.10
C ARG A 12 -22.75 -72.47 -0.38
N ASN A 13 -23.15 -72.50 0.89
CA ASN A 13 -23.30 -71.29 1.71
C ASN A 13 -21.94 -70.66 2.10
N ARG A 14 -20.89 -71.48 2.28
CA ARG A 14 -19.50 -70.97 2.41
C ARG A 14 -19.02 -70.29 1.13
N ASN A 15 -19.24 -70.89 -0.03
CA ASN A 15 -18.83 -70.31 -1.32
C ASN A 15 -19.55 -68.99 -1.63
N LEU A 16 -20.86 -68.89 -1.30
CA LEU A 16 -21.59 -67.62 -1.42
C LEU A 16 -21.00 -66.52 -0.50
N LYS A 17 -20.61 -66.85 0.74
CA LYS A 17 -19.98 -65.90 1.65
C LYS A 17 -18.61 -65.43 1.14
N TYR A 18 -17.83 -66.32 0.53
CA TYR A 18 -16.55 -65.94 -0.09
C TYR A 18 -16.75 -65.02 -1.31
N ILE A 19 -17.70 -65.33 -2.19
CA ILE A 19 -18.02 -64.48 -3.35
C ILE A 19 -18.51 -63.09 -2.90
N ALA A 20 -19.37 -63.03 -1.88
CA ALA A 20 -19.83 -61.78 -1.29
C ALA A 20 -18.68 -60.97 -0.68
N ALA A 21 -17.76 -61.62 0.04
CA ALA A 21 -16.58 -60.96 0.60
C ALA A 21 -15.64 -60.40 -0.48
N VAL A 22 -15.42 -61.14 -1.57
CA VAL A 22 -14.61 -60.68 -2.71
C VAL A 22 -15.26 -59.48 -3.40
N LEU A 23 -16.58 -59.49 -3.60
CA LEU A 23 -17.33 -58.36 -4.17
C LEU A 23 -17.25 -57.11 -3.28
N ILE A 24 -17.37 -57.26 -1.96
CA ILE A 24 -17.22 -56.17 -1.00
C ILE A 24 -15.80 -55.60 -1.05
N CYS A 25 -14.77 -56.44 -1.09
CA CYS A 25 -13.38 -56.00 -1.23
C CYS A 25 -13.13 -55.24 -2.53
N LEU A 26 -13.69 -55.70 -3.65
CA LEU A 26 -13.59 -55.00 -4.94
C LEU A 26 -14.30 -53.64 -4.92
N LEU A 27 -15.48 -53.56 -4.30
CA LEU A 27 -16.21 -52.32 -4.10
C LEU A 27 -15.41 -51.32 -3.25
N LEU A 28 -14.84 -51.77 -2.13
CA LEU A 28 -13.99 -50.94 -1.26
C LEU A 28 -12.72 -50.45 -1.97
N ALA A 29 -12.06 -51.32 -2.74
CA ALA A 29 -10.90 -50.96 -3.54
C ALA A 29 -11.25 -49.90 -4.59
N SER A 30 -12.39 -50.03 -5.27
CA SER A 30 -12.85 -49.06 -6.27
C SER A 30 -13.20 -47.70 -5.68
N THR A 31 -13.79 -47.67 -4.47
CA THR A 31 -14.11 -46.42 -3.77
C THR A 31 -12.86 -45.71 -3.27
N LEU A 32 -11.89 -46.45 -2.73
CA LEU A 32 -10.59 -45.90 -2.34
C LEU A 32 -9.83 -45.32 -3.54
N LEU A 33 -9.90 -45.97 -4.70
CA LEU A 33 -9.30 -45.47 -5.94
C LEU A 33 -9.93 -44.14 -6.37
N LEU A 34 -11.26 -44.03 -6.34
CA LEU A 34 -11.99 -42.81 -6.69
C LEU A 34 -11.68 -41.65 -5.75
N ILE A 35 -11.59 -41.92 -4.43
CA ILE A 35 -11.21 -40.93 -3.43
C ILE A 35 -9.77 -40.45 -3.68
N GLY A 36 -8.84 -41.37 -3.95
CA GLY A 36 -7.45 -41.04 -4.28
C GLY A 36 -7.32 -40.16 -5.52
N VAL A 37 -8.06 -40.46 -6.59
CA VAL A 37 -8.07 -39.65 -7.83
C VAL A 37 -8.66 -38.25 -7.57
N LYS A 38 -9.71 -38.15 -6.76
CA LYS A 38 -10.31 -36.84 -6.40
C LYS A 38 -9.34 -35.98 -5.59
N LEU A 39 -8.70 -36.56 -4.57
CA LEU A 39 -7.71 -35.87 -3.75
C LEU A 39 -6.47 -35.44 -4.56
N PHE A 40 -6.00 -36.28 -5.49
CA PHE A 40 -4.89 -35.94 -6.39
C PHE A 40 -5.26 -34.80 -7.35
N LYS A 41 -6.47 -34.81 -7.91
CA LYS A 41 -6.96 -33.70 -8.76
C LYS A 41 -7.10 -32.39 -7.99
N GLU A 42 -7.63 -32.42 -6.77
CA GLU A 42 -7.73 -31.23 -5.91
C GLU A 42 -6.35 -30.69 -5.52
N LYS A 43 -5.39 -31.57 -5.19
CA LYS A 43 -4.01 -31.19 -4.89
C LYS A 43 -3.34 -30.50 -6.09
N ASN A 44 -3.41 -31.09 -7.28
CA ASN A 44 -2.82 -30.51 -8.49
C ASN A 44 -3.50 -29.20 -8.91
N LYS A 45 -4.82 -29.08 -8.74
CA LYS A 45 -5.55 -27.83 -8.99
C LYS A 45 -5.08 -26.72 -8.06
N ASN A 46 -4.88 -27.03 -6.78
CA ASN A 46 -4.39 -26.07 -5.79
C ASN A 46 -2.92 -25.68 -6.02
N GLU A 47 -2.06 -26.63 -6.40
CA GLU A 47 -0.65 -26.35 -6.75
C GLU A 47 -0.55 -25.50 -8.01
N ASN A 48 -1.29 -25.81 -9.08
CA ASN A 48 -1.32 -24.99 -10.30
C ASN A 48 -1.83 -23.57 -10.01
N THR A 49 -2.91 -23.44 -9.23
CA THR A 49 -3.45 -22.11 -8.87
C THR A 49 -2.44 -21.29 -8.07
N LYS A 50 -1.73 -21.91 -7.12
CA LYS A 50 -0.66 -21.26 -6.35
C LYS A 50 0.49 -20.82 -7.25
N ASN A 51 0.98 -21.69 -8.14
CA ASN A 51 2.07 -21.37 -9.05
C ASN A 51 1.71 -20.22 -9.99
N THR A 52 0.52 -20.25 -10.62
CA THR A 52 0.04 -19.16 -11.47
C THR A 52 -0.13 -17.84 -10.70
N SER A 53 -0.62 -17.90 -9.45
CA SER A 53 -0.74 -16.69 -8.62
C SER A 53 0.62 -16.08 -8.26
N GLN A 54 1.62 -16.92 -7.99
CA GLN A 54 2.98 -16.49 -7.65
C GLN A 54 3.72 -15.92 -8.86
N GLU A 55 3.60 -16.55 -10.04
CA GLU A 55 4.13 -16.00 -11.30
C GLU A 55 3.50 -14.64 -11.65
N ASN A 56 2.19 -14.50 -11.46
CA ASN A 56 1.50 -13.24 -11.68
C ASN A 56 1.97 -12.13 -10.73
N ILE A 57 2.19 -12.43 -9.44
CA ILE A 57 2.73 -11.47 -8.46
C ILE A 57 4.14 -11.04 -8.87
N LEU A 58 5.02 -12.00 -9.19
CA LEU A 58 6.40 -11.71 -9.60
C LEU A 58 6.46 -10.87 -10.89
N SER A 59 5.51 -11.09 -11.80
CA SER A 59 5.38 -10.28 -13.01
C SER A 59 4.98 -8.84 -12.70
N ASP A 60 4.08 -8.62 -11.73
CA ASP A 60 3.59 -7.29 -11.36
C ASP A 60 4.64 -6.48 -10.59
N GLU A 61 5.48 -7.14 -9.78
CA GLU A 61 6.61 -6.50 -9.09
C GLU A 61 7.65 -5.96 -10.09
N LYS A 62 7.95 -6.71 -11.17
CA LYS A 62 8.83 -6.23 -12.24
C LYS A 62 8.23 -5.02 -12.96
N VAL A 63 6.92 -5.03 -13.22
CA VAL A 63 6.21 -3.88 -13.80
C VAL A 63 6.29 -2.68 -12.88
N CYS A 64 6.03 -2.84 -11.57
CA CYS A 64 6.15 -1.77 -10.58
C CYS A 64 7.56 -1.16 -10.57
N SER A 65 8.59 -2.00 -10.58
CA SER A 65 9.98 -1.55 -10.58
C SER A 65 10.29 -0.69 -11.80
N LYS A 66 9.87 -1.16 -13.00
CA LYS A 66 10.05 -0.39 -14.23
C LYS A 66 9.28 0.93 -14.22
N MET A 67 8.04 0.92 -13.71
CA MET A 67 7.24 2.13 -13.56
C MET A 67 7.88 3.15 -12.60
N GLN A 68 8.56 2.70 -11.54
CA GLN A 68 9.27 3.60 -10.63
C GLN A 68 10.47 4.26 -11.33
N GLU A 69 11.25 3.50 -12.10
CA GLU A 69 12.37 4.03 -12.90
C GLU A 69 11.89 5.07 -13.93
N ASP A 70 10.83 4.73 -14.67
CA ASP A 70 10.26 5.62 -15.69
C ASP A 70 9.68 6.89 -15.06
N PHE A 71 9.12 6.78 -13.86
CA PHE A 71 8.61 7.91 -13.10
C PHE A 71 9.73 8.83 -12.59
N VAL A 72 10.83 8.27 -12.07
CA VAL A 72 12.02 9.05 -11.71
C VAL A 72 12.55 9.82 -12.93
N THR A 73 12.63 9.14 -14.07
CA THR A 73 13.07 9.74 -15.34
C THR A 73 12.14 10.87 -15.78
N TYR A 74 10.82 10.67 -15.67
CA TYR A 74 9.83 11.72 -15.94
C TYR A 74 10.05 12.95 -15.05
N LEU A 75 10.26 12.75 -13.74
CA LEU A 75 10.46 13.84 -12.78
C LEU A 75 11.76 14.61 -13.06
N GLN A 76 12.85 13.92 -13.38
CA GLN A 76 14.13 14.52 -13.76
C GLN A 76 14.02 15.37 -15.04
N GLY A 77 13.10 15.02 -15.95
CA GLY A 77 12.82 15.81 -17.14
C GLY A 77 12.01 17.09 -16.90
N GLN A 78 11.48 17.31 -15.69
CA GLN A 78 10.65 18.49 -15.39
C GLN A 78 11.50 19.70 -15.01
N LYS A 79 11.38 20.79 -15.77
CA LYS A 79 12.15 22.03 -15.52
C LYS A 79 11.70 22.82 -14.28
N LYS A 80 10.49 22.56 -13.78
CA LYS A 80 9.84 23.36 -12.73
C LYS A 80 9.90 22.75 -11.33
N ILE A 81 10.49 21.57 -11.19
CA ILE A 81 10.73 20.92 -9.91
C ILE A 81 12.18 20.45 -9.85
N ASN A 82 12.64 20.13 -8.65
CA ASN A 82 13.93 19.49 -8.41
C ASN A 82 13.74 18.13 -7.75
N ILE A 83 14.74 17.28 -7.85
CA ILE A 83 14.74 15.95 -7.23
C ILE A 83 15.79 15.91 -6.13
N LEU A 84 15.38 15.45 -4.95
CA LEU A 84 16.26 15.15 -3.83
C LEU A 84 16.26 13.63 -3.60
N LYS A 85 17.34 13.15 -3.00
CA LYS A 85 17.47 11.74 -2.62
C LYS A 85 18.15 11.66 -1.26
N PHE A 86 17.34 11.64 -0.22
CA PHE A 86 17.82 11.51 1.15
C PHE A 86 16.80 10.78 2.03
N ARG A 87 17.26 10.31 3.19
CA ARG A 87 16.42 9.73 4.22
C ARG A 87 16.37 10.68 5.42
N PHE A 88 15.18 11.01 5.88
CA PHE A 88 15.02 11.71 7.15
C PHE A 88 15.51 10.84 8.31
N ASP A 89 16.44 11.39 9.09
CA ASP A 89 16.98 10.78 10.30
C ASP A 89 17.55 11.86 11.23
N THR A 90 17.90 11.49 12.45
CA THR A 90 18.58 12.34 13.44
C THR A 90 19.86 12.95 12.84
N GLY A 91 20.13 14.24 13.09
CA GLY A 91 21.34 14.91 12.62
C GLY A 91 21.40 15.25 11.13
N LEU A 92 20.41 14.90 10.31
CA LEU A 92 20.37 15.31 8.90
C LEU A 92 20.28 16.85 8.79
N SER A 93 21.22 17.46 8.07
CA SER A 93 21.26 18.91 7.80
C SER A 93 20.64 19.25 6.44
N TYR A 94 20.39 20.54 6.17
CA TYR A 94 19.94 21.00 4.85
C TYR A 94 20.96 20.68 3.74
N ALA A 95 22.26 20.81 4.02
CA ALA A 95 23.30 20.35 3.09
C ALA A 95 23.18 18.84 2.80
N GLY A 96 22.93 18.03 3.83
CA GLY A 96 22.67 16.58 3.67
C GLY A 96 21.40 16.24 2.89
N MET A 97 20.44 17.17 2.80
CA MET A 97 19.27 17.04 1.93
C MET A 97 19.56 17.42 0.47
N GLY A 98 20.73 18.02 0.18
CA GLY A 98 21.03 18.62 -1.12
C GLY A 98 20.63 20.09 -1.23
N LEU A 99 20.38 20.77 -0.10
CA LEU A 99 19.98 22.19 -0.03
C LEU A 99 21.09 23.08 0.56
N GLY A 100 22.36 22.68 0.42
CA GLY A 100 23.50 23.38 1.05
C GLY A 100 23.76 24.77 0.49
N ASP A 101 23.55 24.95 -0.81
CA ASP A 101 23.74 26.23 -1.52
C ASP A 101 22.44 27.04 -1.63
N GLU A 102 21.38 26.56 -0.99
CA GLU A 102 20.05 27.15 -1.05
C GLU A 102 19.79 28.09 0.13
N ALA A 103 19.27 29.28 -0.16
CA ALA A 103 18.83 30.23 0.87
C ALA A 103 17.45 29.82 1.41
N VAL A 104 17.40 28.74 2.18
CA VAL A 104 16.16 28.23 2.80
C VAL A 104 15.76 29.12 3.98
N THR A 105 14.74 29.96 3.80
CA THR A 105 14.22 30.81 4.88
C THR A 105 13.16 30.10 5.71
N HIS A 106 12.23 29.41 5.04
CA HIS A 106 11.13 28.67 5.65
C HIS A 106 10.82 27.45 4.78
N LEU A 107 10.78 26.26 5.40
CA LEU A 107 10.67 24.97 4.72
C LEU A 107 9.33 24.28 5.02
N ALA A 108 8.59 23.90 3.97
CA ALA A 108 7.47 22.99 4.08
C ALA A 108 7.90 21.55 3.77
N ILE A 109 7.49 20.59 4.60
CA ILE A 109 7.74 19.16 4.35
C ILE A 109 6.41 18.41 4.34
N VAL A 110 6.13 17.70 3.25
CA VAL A 110 4.92 16.89 3.13
C VAL A 110 5.16 15.51 3.70
N ASN A 111 4.46 15.24 4.80
CA ASN A 111 4.52 14.00 5.55
C ASN A 111 3.38 13.06 5.10
N ALA A 112 3.73 11.80 4.78
CA ALA A 112 2.77 10.71 4.63
C ALA A 112 2.33 10.23 6.02
N ALA A 113 1.28 10.85 6.56
CA ALA A 113 0.82 10.69 7.92
C ALA A 113 -0.08 9.45 8.12
N ASN A 114 -0.18 9.02 9.39
CA ASN A 114 -1.18 8.02 9.81
C ASN A 114 -2.55 8.70 10.06
N PRO A 115 -3.66 7.92 10.04
CA PRO A 115 -5.01 8.44 10.29
C PRO A 115 -5.22 9.10 11.67
N GLU A 116 -4.38 8.76 12.65
CA GLU A 116 -4.41 9.30 14.01
C GLU A 116 -3.70 10.66 14.11
N LEU A 117 -2.97 11.08 13.07
CA LEU A 117 -2.13 12.27 13.04
C LEU A 117 -1.13 12.33 14.19
N LEU A 118 -0.55 11.19 14.54
CA LEU A 118 0.47 11.08 15.59
C LEU A 118 1.88 10.97 15.01
N PRO A 119 2.91 11.42 15.75
CA PRO A 119 4.31 11.13 15.44
C PRO A 119 4.52 9.64 15.15
N GLY A 120 5.28 9.35 14.09
CA GLY A 120 5.33 8.02 13.49
C GLY A 120 6.39 7.10 14.11
N MET A 121 6.10 5.80 14.10
CA MET A 121 7.07 4.75 14.44
C MET A 121 7.52 3.89 13.23
N GLY A 122 6.94 4.12 12.04
CA GLY A 122 7.35 3.47 10.78
C GLY A 122 7.34 4.41 9.56
N GLY A 123 7.98 3.97 8.48
CA GLY A 123 7.99 4.65 7.18
C GLY A 123 8.55 6.07 7.20
N LEU A 124 8.12 6.89 6.24
CA LEU A 124 8.48 8.31 6.14
C LEU A 124 8.10 9.10 7.41
N ASN A 125 6.93 8.81 7.98
CA ASN A 125 6.45 9.48 9.18
C ASN A 125 7.44 9.34 10.35
N LYS A 126 8.02 8.16 10.55
CA LYS A 126 9.09 7.93 11.54
C LYS A 126 10.32 8.79 11.26
N GLY A 127 10.81 8.76 10.02
CA GLY A 127 12.01 9.52 9.66
C GLY A 127 11.83 11.01 9.96
N ILE A 128 10.69 11.57 9.53
CA ILE A 128 10.35 12.97 9.81
C ILE A 128 10.25 13.21 11.33
N THR A 129 9.56 12.35 12.08
CA THR A 129 9.46 12.45 13.55
C THR A 129 10.84 12.50 14.21
N LEU A 130 11.78 11.64 13.82
CA LEU A 130 13.15 11.66 14.35
C LEU A 130 13.85 12.98 14.01
N TRP A 131 13.74 13.42 12.76
CA TRP A 131 14.41 14.61 12.26
C TRP A 131 13.90 15.92 12.89
N VAL A 132 12.58 16.07 13.08
CA VAL A 132 12.03 17.29 13.68
C VAL A 132 12.14 17.34 15.20
N ARG A 133 12.49 16.23 15.87
CA ARG A 133 12.65 16.21 17.33
C ARG A 133 13.70 17.21 17.80
N GLU A 134 14.82 17.29 17.08
CA GLU A 134 15.91 18.24 17.36
C GLU A 134 15.60 19.67 16.91
N ARG A 135 14.41 19.89 16.33
CA ARG A 135 13.95 21.16 15.76
C ARG A 135 12.66 21.62 16.41
N GLU A 136 12.38 21.20 17.64
CA GLU A 136 11.18 21.58 18.38
C GLU A 136 9.87 21.31 17.61
N GLY A 137 9.87 20.31 16.72
CA GLY A 137 8.69 19.90 15.96
C GLY A 137 7.75 18.98 16.73
N LEU A 138 8.13 18.60 17.95
CA LEU A 138 7.35 17.76 18.85
C LEU A 138 7.16 18.46 20.20
N SER A 139 5.96 18.31 20.76
CA SER A 139 5.60 18.76 22.10
C SER A 139 5.23 17.56 22.97
N LYS A 140 5.28 17.73 24.29
CA LYS A 140 4.82 16.71 25.24
C LYS A 140 3.34 16.91 25.56
N ASN A 141 2.58 15.82 25.49
CA ASN A 141 1.23 15.73 26.03
C ASN A 141 1.19 14.54 27.01
N GLY A 142 1.36 14.84 28.30
CA GLY A 142 1.62 13.83 29.32
C GLY A 142 2.92 13.05 29.01
N SER A 143 2.84 11.73 28.97
CA SER A 143 3.97 10.84 28.63
C SER A 143 4.22 10.69 27.13
N SER A 144 3.34 11.23 26.28
CA SER A 144 3.37 11.01 24.82
C SER A 144 3.92 12.22 24.07
N GLU A 145 4.55 11.96 22.93
CA GLU A 145 4.95 12.99 21.96
C GLU A 145 3.78 13.29 21.01
N VAL A 146 3.52 14.57 20.78
CA VAL A 146 2.56 15.05 19.77
C VAL A 146 3.26 16.04 18.85
N TRP A 147 2.72 16.26 17.65
CA TRP A 147 3.23 17.31 16.78
C TRP A 147 3.05 18.68 17.42
N ASN A 148 4.08 19.52 17.33
CA ASN A 148 4.03 20.86 17.91
C ASN A 148 3.05 21.76 17.13
N ASN A 149 2.11 22.40 17.83
CA ASN A 149 1.09 23.28 17.24
C ASN A 149 0.28 22.64 16.10
N LEU A 150 -0.10 21.36 16.25
CA LEU A 150 -0.92 20.66 15.26
C LEU A 150 -2.27 21.36 15.07
N THR A 151 -2.57 21.76 13.83
CA THR A 151 -3.82 22.40 13.44
C THR A 151 -4.49 21.57 12.36
N ALA A 152 -5.76 21.19 12.57
CA ALA A 152 -6.52 20.41 11.60
C ALA A 152 -6.88 21.25 10.36
N CYS A 153 -6.82 20.62 9.18
CA CYS A 153 -7.28 21.19 7.92
C CYS A 153 -8.59 20.54 7.51
N ALA A 154 -9.64 21.35 7.37
CA ALA A 154 -10.93 20.88 6.83
C ALA A 154 -10.99 20.95 5.30
N GLU A 155 -10.05 21.67 4.67
CA GLU A 155 -10.16 22.07 3.28
C GLU A 155 -9.87 20.94 2.29
N GLY A 156 -10.80 20.71 1.36
CA GLY A 156 -10.71 19.63 0.38
C GLY A 156 -11.14 18.25 0.90
N GLN A 157 -11.63 18.15 2.15
CA GLN A 157 -12.24 16.92 2.66
C GLN A 157 -13.72 16.88 2.30
N THR A 158 -14.17 15.79 1.67
CA THR A 158 -15.60 15.51 1.50
C THR A 158 -16.14 14.77 2.72
N GLU A 159 -17.45 14.85 2.98
CA GLU A 159 -18.07 14.09 4.07
C GLU A 159 -17.81 12.58 3.98
N SER A 160 -17.65 12.06 2.77
CA SER A 160 -17.34 10.65 2.49
C SER A 160 -15.90 10.26 2.75
N THR A 161 -14.93 11.15 2.55
CA THR A 161 -13.49 10.83 2.62
C THR A 161 -12.82 11.39 3.87
N LYS A 162 -13.60 11.66 4.94
CA LYS A 162 -13.13 12.29 6.19
C LYS A 162 -11.74 11.77 6.56
N LYS A 163 -10.80 12.71 6.70
CA LYS A 163 -9.37 12.51 7.00
C LYS A 163 -8.42 12.22 5.83
N LEU A 164 -8.86 11.86 4.62
CA LEU A 164 -7.92 11.69 3.49
C LEU A 164 -7.52 13.05 2.87
N GLY A 165 -6.29 13.11 2.35
CA GLY A 165 -5.69 14.34 1.80
C GLY A 165 -4.91 15.12 2.84
N LEU A 166 -4.73 16.43 2.64
CA LEU A 166 -4.11 17.32 3.64
C LEU A 166 -5.04 17.43 4.85
N ALA A 167 -4.67 16.78 5.95
CA ALA A 167 -5.51 16.62 7.12
C ALA A 167 -5.14 17.55 8.26
N ALA A 168 -3.87 17.94 8.34
CA ALA A 168 -3.37 18.89 9.34
C ALA A 168 -2.04 19.49 8.89
N TYR A 169 -1.62 20.55 9.59
CA TYR A 169 -0.24 21.01 9.56
C TYR A 169 0.28 21.21 11.00
N SER A 170 1.59 21.16 11.17
CA SER A 170 2.28 21.44 12.44
C SER A 170 3.55 22.24 12.19
N ARG A 171 4.23 22.68 13.25
CA ARG A 171 5.39 23.58 13.16
C ARG A 171 6.67 22.94 13.67
N PHE A 172 7.81 23.38 13.16
CA PHE A 172 9.14 23.11 13.70
C PHE A 172 10.04 24.34 13.47
N ASN A 173 11.20 24.38 14.11
CA ASN A 173 12.18 25.46 13.92
C ASN A 173 12.72 25.43 12.48
N GLY A 174 12.34 26.45 11.72
CA GLY A 174 12.67 26.59 10.30
C GLY A 174 11.56 26.18 9.34
N GLY A 175 10.37 25.80 9.80
CA GLY A 175 9.36 25.33 8.87
C GLY A 175 8.00 24.87 9.40
N ILE A 176 7.24 24.26 8.48
CA ILE A 176 5.98 23.57 8.75
C ILE A 176 5.99 22.15 8.21
N LEU A 177 5.28 21.25 8.89
CA LEU A 177 4.94 19.93 8.37
C LEU A 177 3.51 19.95 7.83
N LEU A 178 3.31 19.39 6.66
CA LEU A 178 2.01 19.23 6.02
C LEU A 178 1.64 17.74 6.08
N HIS A 179 0.69 17.38 6.94
CA HIS A 179 0.32 16.00 7.22
C HIS A 179 -0.76 15.54 6.25
N VAL A 180 -0.36 14.70 5.30
CA VAL A 180 -1.25 14.12 4.29
C VAL A 180 -1.53 12.66 4.65
N ILE A 181 -2.81 12.32 4.79
CA ILE A 181 -3.24 10.93 4.93
C ILE A 181 -3.62 10.43 3.53
N GLY A 182 -2.80 9.55 2.99
CA GLY A 182 -2.99 8.97 1.66
C GLY A 182 -4.01 7.83 1.64
N PRO A 183 -4.65 7.56 0.48
CA PRO A 183 -5.49 6.38 0.31
C PRO A 183 -4.65 5.10 0.36
N GLN A 184 -5.23 4.02 0.87
CA GLN A 184 -4.60 2.69 0.88
C GLN A 184 -5.15 1.85 -0.25
N GLY A 185 -4.28 1.22 -1.05
CA GLY A 185 -4.69 0.37 -2.16
C GLY A 185 -5.64 -0.74 -1.69
N SER A 186 -5.35 -1.39 -0.58
CA SER A 186 -6.17 -2.45 0.01
C SER A 186 -7.60 -2.00 0.39
N LEU A 187 -7.84 -0.70 0.49
CA LEU A 187 -9.12 -0.09 0.82
C LEU A 187 -9.83 0.56 -0.36
N VAL A 188 -9.22 0.63 -1.55
CA VAL A 188 -9.89 1.10 -2.77
C VAL A 188 -11.07 0.16 -3.08
N GLY A 189 -12.17 0.74 -3.58
CA GLY A 189 -13.49 0.09 -3.71
C GLY A 189 -14.42 0.40 -2.53
N ASN A 190 -13.88 0.95 -1.44
CA ASN A 190 -14.66 1.45 -0.31
C ASN A 190 -15.08 2.91 -0.58
N PRO A 191 -16.39 3.23 -0.66
CA PRO A 191 -16.87 4.59 -0.88
C PRO A 191 -16.50 5.61 0.21
N GLN A 192 -16.17 5.15 1.41
CA GLN A 192 -15.66 5.97 2.51
C GLN A 192 -14.14 6.26 2.41
N GLN A 193 -13.47 5.74 1.37
CA GLN A 193 -12.05 5.97 1.08
C GLN A 193 -11.88 6.48 -0.35
N CYS A 194 -11.92 5.57 -1.32
CA CYS A 194 -11.92 5.83 -2.75
C CYS A 194 -12.69 4.71 -3.44
N LYS A 195 -13.71 5.01 -4.23
CA LYS A 195 -14.50 4.02 -4.96
C LYS A 195 -13.71 3.34 -6.07
N ASN A 196 -12.73 4.03 -6.64
CA ASN A 196 -11.93 3.55 -7.77
C ASN A 196 -10.57 4.27 -7.86
N LEU A 197 -9.72 3.85 -8.80
CA LEU A 197 -8.39 4.42 -9.03
C LEU A 197 -8.40 5.86 -9.58
N SER A 198 -9.49 6.28 -10.24
CA SER A 198 -9.64 7.67 -10.68
C SER A 198 -9.80 8.61 -9.49
N GLU A 199 -10.61 8.22 -8.49
CA GLU A 199 -10.77 8.97 -7.25
C GLU A 199 -9.46 9.04 -6.46
N VAL A 200 -8.65 7.97 -6.44
CA VAL A 200 -7.29 8.00 -5.87
C VAL A 200 -6.44 9.10 -6.54
N THR A 201 -6.47 9.15 -7.87
CA THR A 201 -5.70 10.11 -8.66
C THR A 201 -6.14 11.55 -8.33
N GLU A 202 -7.45 11.80 -8.31
CA GLU A 202 -8.02 13.12 -8.03
C GLU A 202 -7.72 13.58 -6.60
N LEU A 203 -7.95 12.72 -5.62
CA LEU A 203 -7.73 12.99 -4.21
C LEU A 203 -6.27 13.38 -3.94
N LEU A 204 -5.32 12.58 -4.45
CA LEU A 204 -3.90 12.87 -4.28
C LEU A 204 -3.48 14.13 -5.04
N THR A 205 -4.01 14.37 -6.25
CA THR A 205 -3.74 15.61 -7.01
C THR A 205 -4.15 16.84 -6.18
N ASN A 206 -5.33 16.78 -5.57
CA ASN A 206 -5.85 17.87 -4.73
C ASN A 206 -5.05 18.02 -3.43
N ALA A 207 -4.62 16.91 -2.81
CA ALA A 207 -3.76 16.95 -1.64
C ALA A 207 -2.44 17.69 -1.92
N TYR A 208 -1.77 17.37 -3.04
CA TYR A 208 -0.55 18.07 -3.46
C TYR A 208 -0.77 19.58 -3.68
N LYS A 209 -1.88 19.96 -4.32
CA LYS A 209 -2.25 21.37 -4.51
C LYS A 209 -2.52 22.09 -3.19
N ASN A 210 -3.25 21.46 -2.28
CA ASN A 210 -3.57 22.05 -0.98
C ASN A 210 -2.30 22.22 -0.13
N CYS A 211 -1.37 21.26 -0.20
CA CYS A 211 -0.06 21.39 0.43
C CYS A 211 0.74 22.57 -0.13
N LEU A 212 0.80 22.72 -1.45
CA LEU A 212 1.49 23.85 -2.07
C LEU A 212 0.87 25.18 -1.66
N ARG A 213 -0.46 25.29 -1.68
CA ARG A 213 -1.15 26.51 -1.24
C ARG A 213 -0.82 26.82 0.22
N MET A 214 -0.94 25.84 1.11
CA MET A 214 -0.61 26.03 2.53
C MET A 214 0.85 26.47 2.73
N ALA A 215 1.78 25.91 1.97
CA ALA A 215 3.18 26.33 2.02
C ALA A 215 3.36 27.80 1.58
N ASN A 216 2.66 28.22 0.53
CA ASN A 216 2.66 29.62 0.09
C ASN A 216 2.01 30.57 1.11
N ASP A 217 0.91 30.16 1.74
CA ASP A 217 0.22 30.95 2.77
C ASP A 217 1.10 31.15 4.02
N TYR A 218 2.03 30.22 4.26
CA TYR A 218 3.06 30.28 5.29
C TYR A 218 4.39 30.88 4.79
N GLU A 219 4.40 31.46 3.60
CA GLU A 219 5.57 32.11 2.98
C GLU A 219 6.80 31.19 2.92
N CYS A 220 6.57 29.89 2.72
CA CYS A 220 7.64 28.91 2.56
C CYS A 220 8.44 29.18 1.28
N SER A 221 9.74 29.38 1.43
CA SER A 221 10.68 29.45 0.31
C SER A 221 10.84 28.13 -0.44
N HIS A 222 10.68 27.01 0.27
CA HIS A 222 10.90 25.66 -0.25
C HIS A 222 9.81 24.70 0.22
N ILE A 223 9.43 23.76 -0.63
CA ILE A 223 8.58 22.62 -0.26
C ILE A 223 9.19 21.31 -0.74
N ILE A 224 9.25 20.32 0.15
CA ILE A 224 9.67 18.95 -0.17
C ILE A 224 8.44 18.04 -0.14
N PHE A 225 8.07 17.54 -1.30
CA PHE A 225 7.06 16.51 -1.48
C PHE A 225 7.65 15.11 -1.37
N SER A 226 6.83 14.18 -0.90
CA SER A 226 7.04 12.74 -1.02
C SER A 226 5.97 12.13 -1.92
N VAL A 227 6.22 10.92 -2.43
CA VAL A 227 5.21 10.17 -3.20
C VAL A 227 4.26 9.49 -2.21
N ILE A 228 3.12 10.14 -1.96
CA ILE A 228 2.13 9.68 -0.99
C ILE A 228 1.52 8.35 -1.46
N SER A 229 1.40 7.41 -0.54
CA SER A 229 0.90 6.04 -0.77
C SER A 229 1.72 5.15 -1.71
N GLY A 230 2.88 5.60 -2.20
CA GLY A 230 3.70 4.87 -3.18
C GLY A 230 4.46 3.65 -2.64
N ASP A 231 4.49 3.45 -1.32
CA ASP A 231 5.24 2.38 -0.66
C ASP A 231 4.32 1.49 0.21
N LEU A 232 4.29 1.68 1.54
CA LEU A 232 3.52 0.86 2.48
C LEU A 232 2.03 0.70 2.14
N PHE A 233 1.42 1.73 1.54
CA PHE A 233 0.00 1.74 1.19
C PHE A 233 -0.29 1.26 -0.24
N CYS A 234 0.72 0.82 -0.99
CA CYS A 234 0.57 0.45 -2.39
C CYS A 234 -0.01 -0.97 -2.59
N GLN A 235 -0.27 -1.73 -1.52
CA GLN A 235 -0.80 -3.09 -1.63
C GLN A 235 -2.18 -3.10 -2.30
N SER A 236 -2.39 -3.99 -3.27
CA SER A 236 -3.64 -4.09 -4.03
C SER A 236 -4.82 -4.63 -3.22
N ASN A 237 -6.06 -4.27 -3.61
CA ASN A 237 -7.27 -4.91 -3.10
C ASN A 237 -7.73 -6.05 -4.03
N SER A 238 -7.53 -7.31 -3.60
CA SER A 238 -7.92 -8.50 -4.36
C SER A 238 -9.43 -8.61 -4.63
N LYS A 239 -10.28 -7.91 -3.86
CA LYS A 239 -11.74 -7.92 -4.06
C LYS A 239 -12.21 -7.02 -5.19
N VAL A 240 -11.47 -5.96 -5.50
CA VAL A 240 -11.78 -5.01 -6.59
C VAL A 240 -11.09 -5.44 -7.89
N GLY A 241 -10.01 -6.23 -7.79
CA GLY A 241 -9.39 -6.89 -8.93
C GLY A 241 -8.35 -6.07 -9.68
N PHE A 242 -7.83 -4.98 -9.10
CA PHE A 242 -6.69 -4.25 -9.66
C PHE A 242 -5.37 -4.72 -9.07
N LYS A 243 -4.29 -4.58 -9.85
CA LYS A 243 -2.91 -4.94 -9.50
C LYS A 243 -2.17 -3.82 -8.77
N LYS A 244 -1.06 -4.13 -8.10
CA LYS A 244 -0.22 -3.13 -7.41
C LYS A 244 0.26 -2.06 -8.41
N SER A 245 0.64 -2.49 -9.62
CA SER A 245 1.05 -1.59 -10.70
C SER A 245 -0.04 -0.59 -11.10
N GLU A 246 -1.31 -0.99 -11.14
CA GLU A 246 -2.43 -0.10 -11.49
C GLU A 246 -2.66 0.98 -10.42
N PHE A 247 -2.52 0.62 -9.15
CA PHE A 247 -2.60 1.60 -8.05
C PHE A 247 -1.39 2.55 -8.04
N LEU A 248 -0.19 2.02 -8.27
CA LEU A 248 1.01 2.83 -8.44
C LEU A 248 0.86 3.81 -9.61
N CYS A 249 0.27 3.37 -10.72
CA CYS A 249 -0.03 4.23 -11.87
C CYS A 249 -0.93 5.40 -11.48
N ALA A 250 -1.99 5.14 -10.70
CA ALA A 250 -2.90 6.19 -10.22
C ALA A 250 -2.16 7.24 -9.35
N ILE A 251 -1.29 6.79 -8.44
CA ILE A 251 -0.46 7.67 -7.60
C ILE A 251 0.48 8.52 -8.46
N GLN A 252 1.22 7.89 -9.38
CA GLN A 252 2.15 8.60 -10.25
C GLN A 252 1.42 9.60 -11.15
N ASN A 253 0.25 9.24 -11.68
CA ASN A 253 -0.59 10.13 -12.47
C ASN A 253 -1.09 11.33 -11.66
N ALA A 254 -1.32 11.18 -10.35
CA ALA A 254 -1.68 12.30 -9.48
C ALA A 254 -0.54 13.32 -9.41
N VAL A 255 0.71 12.85 -9.24
CA VAL A 255 1.89 13.71 -9.23
C VAL A 255 2.09 14.38 -10.59
N LYS A 256 2.00 13.63 -11.69
CA LYS A 256 2.11 14.17 -13.07
C LYS A 256 1.08 15.28 -13.31
N LYS A 257 -0.21 15.02 -13.00
CA LYS A 257 -1.29 16.01 -13.14
C LYS A 257 -1.07 17.23 -12.25
N PHE A 258 -0.60 17.04 -11.02
CA PHE A 258 -0.25 18.16 -10.14
C PHE A 258 0.85 19.01 -10.76
N ILE A 259 1.96 18.40 -11.18
CA ILE A 259 3.06 19.10 -11.82
C ILE A 259 2.55 19.83 -13.05
N GLU A 260 1.97 19.14 -14.04
CA GLU A 260 1.54 19.73 -15.31
C GLU A 260 0.59 20.92 -15.13
N LYS A 261 -0.38 20.82 -14.22
CA LYS A 261 -1.46 21.82 -14.07
C LYS A 261 -1.19 22.91 -13.03
N THR A 262 0.00 22.94 -12.43
CA THR A 262 0.31 23.89 -11.36
C THR A 262 1.49 24.78 -11.73
N GLU A 263 1.34 26.05 -11.38
CA GLU A 263 2.39 27.07 -11.44
C GLU A 263 3.05 27.18 -10.07
N PHE A 264 4.37 27.09 -10.02
CA PHE A 264 5.16 27.10 -8.78
C PHE A 264 5.79 28.47 -8.53
N LYS A 265 4.94 29.51 -8.53
CA LYS A 265 5.42 30.88 -8.31
C LYS A 265 5.86 31.05 -6.85
N ASN A 266 7.03 31.66 -6.65
CA ASN A 266 7.57 32.10 -5.35
C ASN A 266 8.00 30.99 -4.38
N ILE A 267 7.99 29.73 -4.79
CA ILE A 267 8.44 28.61 -3.96
C ILE A 267 9.23 27.61 -4.78
N LYS A 268 10.37 27.15 -4.26
CA LYS A 268 11.14 26.07 -4.89
C LYS A 268 10.55 24.72 -4.49
N VAL A 269 10.20 23.92 -5.50
CA VAL A 269 9.51 22.64 -5.31
C VAL A 269 10.46 21.47 -5.52
N TYR A 270 10.50 20.57 -4.55
CA TYR A 270 11.32 19.38 -4.57
C TYR A 270 10.46 18.13 -4.37
N PHE A 271 10.85 17.04 -5.03
CA PHE A 271 10.37 15.70 -4.70
C PHE A 271 11.54 14.88 -4.13
N ASN A 272 11.36 14.33 -2.93
CA ASN A 272 12.30 13.38 -2.34
C ASN A 272 11.88 11.95 -2.70
N ILE A 273 12.70 11.26 -3.50
CA ILE A 273 12.41 9.93 -4.06
C ILE A 273 13.59 8.97 -3.95
#